data_AF-A0A2S7WT86-F1
#
_entry.id   AF-A0A2S7WT86-F1
#
_cell.length_a   1.000
_cell.length_b   1.000
_cell.length_c   1.000
_cell.angle_alpha   90.00
_cell.angle_beta   90.00
_cell.angle_gamma   90.00
#
_symmetry.space_group_name_H-M   'P 1'
#
loop_
_entity.id
_entity.type
_entity.pdbx_description
1 polymer ?
#
loop_
_entity_poly.entity_id
_entity_poly.type
_entity_poly.pdbx_seq_one_letter_code
_entity_poly.pdbx_strand_id
1 'polypeptide(L)'
;MKKDYSERSDLEKIKSNWNKVNGLYERKEWSTVILRASTSVELSANLVIRNELQNNKNNDSDFVSHLLIWANGIRGKFDKLLIPIFKGSDFEKELKKLNTKAQNINQERNSIAHSGQFKEKSTAEKIIKESQLIIETLIKQYHKDFELKKILEK
;
A
#
# COMPACT_ATOMS: atom_id res chain seq x y z
N MET A 1 -20.13 -3.96 -18.99
CA MET A 1 -18.92 -4.81 -18.92
C MET A 1 -18.02 -4.27 -17.83
N LYS A 2 -17.45 -5.11 -16.95
CA LYS A 2 -16.59 -4.64 -15.87
C LYS A 2 -15.20 -4.34 -16.46
N LYS A 3 -14.66 -3.13 -16.22
CA LYS A 3 -13.34 -2.72 -16.70
C LYS A 3 -12.25 -3.71 -16.29
N ASP A 4 -11.38 -4.07 -17.24
CA ASP A 4 -10.29 -5.01 -17.00
C ASP A 4 -9.30 -4.47 -15.98
N TYR A 5 -8.68 -5.36 -15.21
CA TYR A 5 -7.83 -4.93 -14.10
C TYR A 5 -6.61 -4.12 -14.56
N SER A 6 -6.04 -4.46 -15.72
CA SER A 6 -4.90 -3.72 -16.33
C SER A 6 -5.27 -2.27 -16.62
N GLU A 7 -6.48 -2.04 -17.11
CA GLU A 7 -6.99 -0.73 -17.53
C GLU A 7 -7.38 0.17 -16.35
N ARG A 8 -7.56 -0.38 -15.16
CA ARG A 8 -7.96 0.37 -13.96
C ARG A 8 -6.93 1.43 -13.59
N SER A 9 -7.43 2.58 -13.15
CA SER A 9 -6.60 3.61 -12.51
C SER A 9 -5.98 3.08 -11.22
N ASP A 10 -4.96 3.75 -10.70
CA ASP A 10 -4.31 3.34 -9.46
C ASP A 10 -5.29 3.31 -8.28
N LEU A 11 -6.16 4.32 -8.16
CA LEU A 11 -7.23 4.34 -7.16
C LEU A 11 -8.21 3.17 -7.31
N GLU A 12 -8.61 2.84 -8.53
CA GLU A 12 -9.49 1.70 -8.81
C GLU A 12 -8.81 0.38 -8.42
N LYS A 13 -7.51 0.24 -8.71
CA LYS A 13 -6.70 -0.94 -8.33
C LYS A 13 -6.60 -1.08 -6.82
N ILE A 14 -6.33 0.01 -6.10
CA ILE A 14 -6.25 0.03 -4.63
C ILE A 14 -7.60 -0.39 -4.03
N LYS A 15 -8.71 0.26 -4.43
CA LYS A 15 -10.06 -0.10 -3.94
C LYS A 15 -10.44 -1.54 -4.28
N SER A 16 -10.05 -2.03 -5.45
CA SER A 16 -10.32 -3.41 -5.87
C SER A 16 -9.56 -4.43 -5.01
N ASN A 17 -8.29 -4.18 -4.72
CA ASN A 17 -7.51 -5.05 -3.82
C ASN A 17 -8.08 -4.99 -2.40
N TRP A 18 -8.43 -3.80 -1.92
CA TRP A 18 -9.02 -3.65 -0.59
C TRP A 18 -10.36 -4.39 -0.43
N ASN A 19 -11.24 -4.31 -1.44
CA ASN A 19 -12.47 -5.11 -1.45
C ASN A 19 -12.19 -6.62 -1.43
N LYS A 20 -11.10 -7.07 -2.07
CA LYS A 20 -10.67 -8.47 -2.00
C LYS A 20 -10.19 -8.84 -0.58
N VAL A 21 -9.53 -7.93 0.15
CA VAL A 21 -9.15 -8.12 1.56
C VAL A 21 -10.39 -8.47 2.40
N ASN A 22 -11.49 -7.71 2.24
CA ASN A 22 -12.74 -7.98 2.97
C ASN A 22 -13.26 -9.41 2.72
N GLY A 23 -13.34 -9.84 1.46
CA GLY A 23 -13.85 -11.17 1.15
C GLY A 23 -12.93 -12.30 1.64
N LEU A 24 -11.61 -12.08 1.64
CA LEU A 24 -10.63 -13.04 2.19
C LEU A 24 -10.76 -13.15 3.71
N TYR A 25 -10.98 -12.01 4.37
CA TYR A 25 -11.19 -11.95 5.81
C TYR A 25 -12.45 -12.70 6.23
N GLU A 26 -13.57 -12.50 5.52
CA GLU A 26 -14.83 -13.23 5.75
C GLU A 26 -14.66 -14.75 5.60
N ARG A 27 -13.80 -15.20 4.69
CA ARG A 27 -13.46 -16.62 4.48
C ARG A 27 -12.37 -17.16 5.41
N LYS A 28 -11.89 -16.36 6.36
CA LYS A 28 -10.84 -16.74 7.31
C LYS A 28 -9.48 -17.08 6.68
N GLU A 29 -9.20 -16.52 5.50
CA GLU A 29 -7.94 -16.73 4.78
C GLU A 29 -6.85 -15.75 5.27
N TRP A 30 -6.41 -15.90 6.51
CA TRP A 30 -5.57 -14.91 7.22
C TRP A 30 -4.24 -14.56 6.52
N SER A 31 -3.50 -15.56 6.05
CA SER A 31 -2.27 -15.30 5.30
C SER A 31 -2.55 -14.54 4.00
N THR A 32 -3.60 -14.90 3.27
CA THR A 32 -3.97 -14.23 2.01
C THR A 32 -4.48 -12.81 2.25
N VAL A 33 -5.17 -12.55 3.36
CA VAL A 33 -5.54 -11.20 3.82
C VAL A 33 -4.30 -10.32 3.96
N ILE A 34 -3.27 -10.81 4.66
CA ILE A 34 -2.01 -10.07 4.87
C ILE A 34 -1.32 -9.79 3.54
N LEU A 35 -1.21 -10.78 2.65
CA LEU A 35 -0.63 -10.60 1.32
C LEU A 35 -1.37 -9.49 0.54
N ARG A 36 -2.71 -9.52 0.53
CA ARG A 36 -3.53 -8.60 -0.25
C ARG A 36 -3.58 -7.19 0.34
N ALA A 37 -3.58 -7.07 1.68
CA ALA A 37 -3.48 -5.79 2.37
C ALA A 37 -2.11 -5.14 2.08
N SER A 38 -1.03 -5.92 2.13
CA SER A 38 0.32 -5.48 1.78
C SER A 38 0.42 -4.98 0.33
N THR A 39 -0.17 -5.70 -0.63
CA THR A 39 -0.27 -5.23 -2.02
C THR A 39 -0.98 -3.89 -2.12
N SER A 40 -2.03 -3.67 -1.33
CA SER A 40 -2.77 -2.40 -1.35
C SER A 40 -1.93 -1.23 -0.84
N VAL A 41 -1.07 -1.46 0.17
CA VAL A 41 -0.08 -0.48 0.67
C VAL A 41 0.98 -0.17 -0.38
N GLU A 42 1.48 -1.18 -1.09
CA GLU A 42 2.47 -0.94 -2.15
C GLU A 42 1.86 -0.15 -3.32
N LEU A 43 0.61 -0.45 -3.71
CA LEU A 43 -0.08 0.31 -4.74
C LEU A 43 -0.35 1.76 -4.34
N SER A 44 -0.69 2.04 -3.07
CA SER A 44 -0.85 3.42 -2.61
C SER A 44 0.47 4.19 -2.58
N ALA A 45 1.57 3.53 -2.21
CA ALA A 45 2.90 4.12 -2.33
C ALA A 45 3.25 4.45 -3.79
N ASN A 46 2.97 3.53 -4.73
CA ASN A 46 3.17 3.77 -6.15
C ASN A 46 2.38 4.99 -6.65
N LEU A 47 1.10 5.12 -6.27
CA LEU A 47 0.25 6.26 -6.63
C LEU A 47 0.88 7.60 -6.20
N VAL A 48 1.31 7.68 -4.94
CA VAL A 48 1.92 8.91 -4.39
C VAL A 48 3.23 9.23 -5.11
N ILE A 49 4.08 8.22 -5.33
CA ILE A 49 5.35 8.40 -6.05
C ILE A 49 5.10 8.88 -7.48
N ARG A 50 4.09 8.33 -8.18
CA ARG A 50 3.71 8.78 -9.52
C ARG A 50 3.20 10.22 -9.50
N ASN A 51 2.33 10.59 -8.56
CA ASN A 51 1.87 11.97 -8.43
C ASN A 51 3.04 12.95 -8.21
N GLU A 52 3.99 12.62 -7.34
CA GLU A 52 5.13 13.50 -7.10
C GLU A 52 6.11 13.58 -8.27
N LEU A 53 6.55 12.42 -8.76
CA LEU A 53 7.62 12.40 -9.75
C LEU A 53 7.12 12.66 -11.16
N GLN A 54 5.96 12.11 -11.54
CA GLN A 54 5.41 12.28 -12.90
C GLN A 54 4.59 13.57 -12.98
N ASN A 55 3.61 13.76 -12.10
CA ASN A 55 2.66 14.87 -12.27
C ASN A 55 3.20 16.21 -11.76
N ASN A 56 3.85 16.22 -10.58
CA ASN A 56 4.34 17.48 -9.99
C ASN A 56 5.71 17.88 -10.54
N LYS A 57 6.59 16.91 -10.80
CA LYS A 57 7.96 17.15 -11.28
C LYS A 57 8.16 16.89 -12.78
N ASN A 58 7.10 16.51 -13.50
CA ASN A 58 7.11 16.28 -14.96
C ASN A 58 8.22 15.31 -15.43
N ASN A 59 8.58 14.32 -14.62
CA ASN A 59 9.52 13.29 -15.07
C ASN A 59 8.84 12.31 -16.02
N ASP A 60 9.64 11.76 -16.94
CA ASP A 60 9.19 10.77 -17.91
C ASP A 60 8.56 9.53 -17.25
N SER A 61 7.56 8.96 -17.93
CA SER A 61 6.76 7.89 -17.37
C SER A 61 7.52 6.56 -17.26
N ASP A 62 8.44 6.29 -18.18
CA ASP A 62 9.29 5.11 -18.17
C ASP A 62 10.34 5.26 -17.08
N PHE A 63 10.95 6.44 -16.93
CA PHE A 63 11.90 6.70 -15.85
C PHE A 63 11.29 6.42 -14.47
N VAL A 64 10.10 6.96 -14.18
CA VAL A 64 9.46 6.70 -12.88
C VAL A 64 9.07 5.22 -12.73
N SER A 65 8.65 4.56 -13.81
CA SER A 65 8.36 3.12 -13.76
C SER A 65 9.61 2.29 -13.45
N HIS A 66 10.78 2.66 -13.99
CA HIS A 66 12.06 2.05 -13.62
C HIS A 66 12.40 2.26 -12.14
N LEU A 67 12.21 3.47 -11.60
CA LEU A 67 12.41 3.74 -10.17
C LEU A 67 11.50 2.88 -9.30
N LEU A 68 10.23 2.74 -9.69
CA LEU A 68 9.28 1.89 -8.97
C LEU A 68 9.73 0.42 -8.98
N ILE A 69 10.19 -0.11 -10.12
CA ILE A 69 10.71 -1.48 -10.21
C ILE A 69 11.97 -1.63 -9.35
N TRP A 70 12.91 -0.69 -9.42
CA TRP A 70 14.14 -0.72 -8.63
C TRP A 70 13.90 -0.70 -7.11
N ALA A 71 12.92 0.09 -6.66
CA ALA A 71 12.55 0.20 -5.25
C ALA A 71 11.63 -0.93 -4.77
N ASN A 72 11.35 -1.96 -5.57
CA ASN A 72 10.44 -3.09 -5.34
C ASN A 72 10.03 -3.36 -3.87
N GLY A 73 8.72 -3.55 -3.64
CA GLY A 73 8.17 -3.89 -2.33
C GLY A 73 8.08 -2.71 -1.35
N ILE A 74 7.23 -2.83 -0.34
CA ILE A 74 6.86 -1.76 0.60
C ILE A 74 8.10 -1.08 1.20
N ARG A 75 9.05 -1.86 1.71
CA ARG A 75 10.27 -1.33 2.33
C ARG A 75 11.04 -0.41 1.37
N GLY A 76 11.28 -0.88 0.15
CA GLY A 76 12.04 -0.09 -0.82
C GLY A 76 11.27 1.15 -1.26
N LYS A 77 9.94 1.09 -1.44
CA LYS A 77 9.13 2.28 -1.74
C LYS A 77 9.23 3.34 -0.65
N PHE A 78 9.19 2.94 0.62
CA PHE A 78 9.27 3.87 1.74
C PHE A 78 10.68 4.45 1.90
N ASP A 79 11.68 3.58 2.07
CA ASP A 79 13.03 3.98 2.43
C ASP A 79 13.77 4.68 1.28
N LYS A 80 13.55 4.23 0.04
CA LYS A 80 14.31 4.71 -1.12
C LYS A 80 13.61 5.79 -1.93
N LEU A 81 12.28 5.89 -1.86
CA LEU A 81 11.51 6.83 -2.68
C LEU A 81 10.67 7.79 -1.85
N LEU A 82 9.63 7.34 -1.15
CA LEU A 82 8.69 8.23 -0.45
C LEU A 82 9.39 9.16 0.54
N ILE A 83 10.16 8.63 1.50
CA ILE A 83 10.83 9.47 2.51
C ILE A 83 11.81 10.46 1.83
N PRO A 84 12.69 10.05 0.90
CA PRO A 84 13.54 10.97 0.16
C PRO A 84 12.81 12.03 -0.68
N ILE A 85 11.71 11.67 -1.37
CA ILE A 85 10.94 12.59 -2.22
C ILE A 85 10.40 13.77 -1.40
N PHE A 86 9.94 13.48 -0.19
CA PHE A 86 9.32 14.44 0.71
C PHE A 86 10.28 15.08 1.71
N LYS A 87 11.60 14.86 1.59
CA LYS A 87 12.60 15.37 2.52
C LYS A 87 12.44 16.89 2.75
N GLY A 88 12.35 17.29 4.02
CA GLY A 88 12.16 18.67 4.46
C GLY A 88 10.69 19.11 4.59
N SER A 89 9.72 18.28 4.17
CA SER A 89 8.29 18.58 4.31
C SER A 89 7.70 18.05 5.62
N ASP A 90 6.53 18.55 6.02
CA ASP A 90 5.78 17.96 7.14
C ASP A 90 5.32 16.53 6.85
N PHE A 91 5.09 16.18 5.60
CA PHE A 91 4.72 14.83 5.21
C PHE A 91 5.87 13.83 5.42
N GLU A 92 7.14 14.26 5.38
CA GLU A 92 8.28 13.42 5.75
C GLU A 92 8.14 12.86 7.18
N LYS A 93 7.70 13.71 8.12
CA LYS A 93 7.53 13.32 9.52
C LYS A 93 6.47 12.24 9.66
N GLU A 94 5.36 12.39 8.93
CA GLU A 94 4.29 11.39 8.89
C GLU A 94 4.77 10.09 8.23
N LEU A 95 5.48 10.16 7.10
CA LEU A 95 6.07 8.98 6.45
C LEU A 95 7.04 8.23 7.35
N LYS A 96 7.87 8.95 8.13
CA LYS A 96 8.78 8.34 9.12
C LYS A 96 8.03 7.62 10.24
N LYS A 97 6.93 8.19 10.75
CA LYS A 97 6.06 7.52 11.75
C LYS A 97 5.41 6.27 11.16
N LEU A 98 4.94 6.34 9.91
CA LEU A 98 4.34 5.22 9.21
C LEU A 98 5.35 4.13 8.84
N ASN A 99 6.63 4.48 8.66
CA ASN A 99 7.64 3.53 8.21
C ASN A 99 7.74 2.31 9.12
N THR A 100 7.70 2.47 10.45
CA THR A 100 7.72 1.33 11.37
C THR A 100 6.58 0.33 11.11
N LYS A 101 5.38 0.83 10.79
CA LYS A 101 4.23 -0.01 10.41
C LYS A 101 4.43 -0.64 9.05
N ALA A 102 4.94 0.10 8.08
CA ALA A 102 5.27 -0.40 6.76
C ALA A 102 6.30 -1.55 6.80
N GLN A 103 7.32 -1.44 7.68
CA GLN A 103 8.30 -2.50 7.92
C GLN A 103 7.66 -3.75 8.56
N ASN A 104 6.77 -3.57 9.54
CA ASN A 104 6.01 -4.67 10.14
C ASN A 104 5.17 -5.42 9.08
N ILE A 105 4.46 -4.68 8.22
CA ILE A 105 3.68 -5.26 7.11
C ILE A 105 4.58 -6.05 6.15
N ASN A 106 5.71 -5.46 5.78
CA ASN A 106 6.68 -6.11 4.89
C ASN A 106 7.24 -7.40 5.50
N GLN A 107 7.54 -7.41 6.81
CA GLN A 107 8.04 -8.59 7.52
C GLN A 107 6.99 -9.72 7.54
N GLU A 108 5.75 -9.41 7.90
CA GLU A 108 4.67 -10.40 7.91
C GLU A 108 4.40 -10.97 6.52
N ARG A 109 4.32 -10.10 5.50
CA ARG A 109 4.20 -10.49 4.09
C ARG A 109 5.31 -11.44 3.66
N ASN A 110 6.56 -11.14 4.03
CA ASN A 110 7.71 -11.95 3.63
C ASN A 110 7.73 -13.31 4.32
N SER A 111 7.35 -13.38 5.60
CA SER A 111 7.26 -14.66 6.30
C SER A 111 6.23 -15.62 5.67
N ILE A 112 5.16 -15.09 5.08
CA ILE A 112 4.20 -15.88 4.31
C ILE A 112 4.78 -16.28 2.96
N ALA A 113 5.24 -15.29 2.17
CA ALA A 113 5.60 -15.49 0.77
C ALA A 113 6.91 -16.27 0.57
N HIS A 114 7.85 -16.17 1.51
CA HIS A 114 9.17 -16.80 1.40
C HIS A 114 9.37 -17.95 2.38
N SER A 115 8.72 -17.91 3.54
CA SER A 115 8.87 -18.95 4.57
C SER A 115 7.65 -19.86 4.72
N GLY A 116 6.58 -19.62 3.94
CA GLY A 116 5.38 -20.47 3.95
C GLY A 116 4.58 -20.42 5.25
N GLN A 117 4.78 -19.40 6.09
CA GLN A 117 4.11 -19.35 7.39
C GLN A 117 2.61 -19.11 7.27
N PHE A 118 1.84 -19.88 8.03
CA PHE A 118 0.44 -19.57 8.30
C PHE A 118 0.35 -18.47 9.35
N LYS A 119 -0.66 -17.61 9.22
CA LYS A 119 -0.92 -16.51 10.14
C LYS A 119 -2.27 -16.65 10.81
N GLU A 120 -2.38 -16.04 11.97
CA GLU A 120 -3.59 -16.05 12.77
C GLU A 120 -4.45 -14.82 12.51
N LYS A 121 -5.70 -14.89 12.97
CA LYS A 121 -6.67 -13.81 12.86
C LYS A 121 -6.14 -12.50 13.46
N SER A 122 -5.54 -12.55 14.65
CA SER A 122 -5.00 -11.39 15.36
C SER A 122 -3.94 -10.65 14.55
N THR A 123 -3.02 -11.38 13.91
CA THR A 123 -2.01 -10.81 13.01
C THR A 123 -2.68 -10.19 11.78
N ALA A 124 -3.64 -10.88 11.16
CA ALA A 124 -4.35 -10.35 9.99
C ALA A 124 -5.11 -9.05 10.31
N GLU A 125 -5.81 -8.99 11.45
CA GLU A 125 -6.51 -7.78 11.91
C GLU A 125 -5.55 -6.62 12.18
N LYS A 126 -4.41 -6.87 12.83
CA LYS A 126 -3.35 -5.87 13.03
C LYS A 126 -2.89 -5.30 11.69
N ILE A 127 -2.59 -6.18 10.73
CA ILE A 127 -2.10 -5.77 9.41
C ILE A 127 -3.16 -5.04 8.61
N ILE A 128 -4.44 -5.42 8.71
CA ILE A 128 -5.54 -4.65 8.12
C ILE A 128 -5.57 -3.23 8.68
N LYS A 129 -5.53 -3.06 10.01
CA LYS A 129 -5.56 -1.72 10.65
C LYS A 129 -4.39 -0.86 10.21
N GLU A 130 -3.18 -1.42 10.25
CA GLU A 130 -1.96 -0.70 9.85
C GLU A 130 -1.97 -0.35 8.36
N SER A 131 -2.40 -1.28 7.51
CA SER A 131 -2.51 -1.05 6.07
C SER A 131 -3.54 0.04 5.76
N GLN A 132 -4.71 0.01 6.41
CA GLN A 132 -5.74 1.02 6.20
C GLN A 132 -5.23 2.41 6.54
N LEU A 133 -4.60 2.56 7.72
CA LEU A 133 -4.00 3.81 8.16
C LEU A 133 -3.00 4.32 7.12
N ILE A 134 -2.05 3.49 6.70
CA ILE A 134 -1.03 3.88 5.72
C ILE A 134 -1.68 4.29 4.39
N ILE A 135 -2.60 3.48 3.85
CA ILE A 135 -3.23 3.75 2.56
C ILE A 135 -4.00 5.07 2.59
N GLU A 136 -4.81 5.30 3.62
CA GLU A 136 -5.58 6.53 3.74
C GLU A 136 -4.69 7.74 3.95
N THR A 137 -3.66 7.67 4.81
CA THR A 137 -2.71 8.78 4.98
C THR A 137 -1.98 9.11 3.68
N LEU A 138 -1.53 8.10 2.93
CA LEU A 138 -0.84 8.31 1.65
C LEU A 138 -1.77 8.94 0.60
N ILE A 139 -2.98 8.42 0.45
CA ILE A 139 -3.88 8.86 -0.63
C ILE A 139 -4.52 10.21 -0.31
N LYS A 140 -4.80 10.51 0.97
CA LYS A 140 -5.36 11.80 1.41
C LYS A 140 -4.45 12.98 1.14
N GLN A 141 -3.16 12.75 0.86
CA GLN A 141 -2.24 13.78 0.37
C GLN A 141 -2.72 14.42 -0.95
N TYR A 142 -3.47 13.70 -1.79
CA TYR A 142 -3.99 14.19 -3.08
C TYR A 142 -5.51 14.05 -3.22
N HIS A 143 -6.12 13.15 -2.46
CA HIS A 143 -7.55 12.86 -2.52
C HIS A 143 -8.13 12.95 -1.11
N LYS A 144 -8.43 14.16 -0.64
CA LYS A 144 -8.82 14.46 0.76
C LYS A 144 -10.00 13.62 1.27
N ASP A 145 -10.97 13.36 0.40
CA ASP A 145 -12.20 12.62 0.74
C ASP A 145 -12.06 11.10 0.54
N PHE A 146 -10.84 10.60 0.32
CA PHE A 146 -10.63 9.17 0.12
C PHE A 146 -10.80 8.39 1.41
N GLU A 147 -11.65 7.37 1.38
CA GLU A 147 -11.84 6.43 2.48
C GLU A 147 -11.90 4.99 1.97
N LEU A 148 -11.34 4.08 2.77
CA LEU A 148 -11.46 2.66 2.53
C LEU A 148 -12.69 2.09 3.24
N LYS A 149 -13.28 1.06 2.62
CA LYS A 149 -14.33 0.28 3.28
C LYS A 149 -13.76 -0.35 4.55
N LYS A 150 -14.43 -0.14 5.68
CA LYS A 150 -14.05 -0.74 6.95
C LYS A 150 -14.29 -2.26 6.93
N ILE A 151 -13.30 -3.01 7.41
CA ILE A 151 -13.32 -4.49 7.42
C ILE A 151 -13.60 -5.06 8.81
N LEU A 152 -13.13 -4.38 9.86
CA LEU A 152 -13.14 -4.90 11.24
C LEU A 152 -14.28 -4.36 12.13
N GLU A 153 -15.21 -3.59 11.56
CA GLU A 153 -16.38 -3.04 12.29
C GLU A 153 -17.66 -3.86 12.04
N LYS A 154 -17.53 -5.18 11.90
CA LYS A 154 -18.68 -6.10 11.75
C LYS A 154 -18.87 -6.96 12.99
#